data_AF-A0A397W8W7-F1
#
_entry.id   AF-A0A397W8W7-F1
#
_cell.length_a   1.000
_cell.length_b   1.000
_cell.length_c   1.000
_cell.angle_alpha   90.00
_cell.angle_beta   90.00
_cell.angle_gamma   90.00
#
_symmetry.space_group_name_H-M   'P 1'
#
loop_
_entity.id
_entity.type
_entity.pdbx_description
1 polymer ?
#
loop_
_entity_poly.entity_id
_entity_poly.type
_entity_poly.pdbx_seq_one_letter_code
_entity_poly.pdbx_strand_id
1 'polypeptide(L)'
;MLQKYQKVLKGYLEKWKLFNSWLLDPLINIQIKILVQFSILFYEPLTQFFIGQDPVPQIFSRNKLKKLPYGCQARKIPDKANKWLNFLIEMKANFYIFFANTLYEALNILSEQEFEVLVEQLEYGLEKAIERSDLGQSYAYALIHVIFKNSWLKSPAEQEIAYSNQIQEDYD
;
A
#
# COMPACT_ATOMS: atom_id res chain seq x y z
N MET A 1 11.84 -14.29 40.73
CA MET A 1 10.96 -13.26 40.12
C MET A 1 11.72 -11.98 39.76
N LEU A 2 12.46 -11.34 40.69
CA LEU A 2 13.23 -10.10 40.47
C LEU A 2 14.25 -10.14 39.30
N GLN A 3 14.99 -11.23 39.12
CA GLN A 3 15.94 -11.37 37.99
C GLN A 3 15.27 -11.37 36.61
N LYS A 4 14.02 -11.85 36.53
CA LYS A 4 13.25 -11.88 35.26
C LYS A 4 12.82 -10.46 34.89
N TYR A 5 12.40 -9.66 35.87
CA TYR A 5 12.09 -8.24 35.68
C TYR A 5 13.32 -7.40 35.30
N GLN A 6 14.48 -7.63 35.91
CA GLN A 6 15.73 -6.94 35.53
C GLN A 6 16.17 -7.27 34.10
N LYS A 7 16.04 -8.53 33.65
CA LYS A 7 16.32 -8.90 32.25
C LYS A 7 15.37 -8.23 31.26
N VAL A 8 14.08 -8.15 31.59
CA VAL A 8 13.07 -7.48 30.75
C VAL A 8 13.33 -5.98 30.68
N LEU A 9 13.63 -5.33 31.80
CA LEU A 9 13.96 -3.91 31.85
C LEU A 9 15.23 -3.58 31.05
N LYS A 10 16.25 -4.44 31.15
CA LYS A 10 17.49 -4.31 30.37
C LYS A 10 17.23 -4.47 28.88
N GLY A 11 16.44 -5.46 28.47
CA GLY A 11 16.05 -5.64 27.06
C GLY A 11 15.24 -4.46 26.51
N TYR A 12 14.35 -3.88 27.32
CA TYR A 12 13.59 -2.68 26.94
C TYR A 12 14.51 -1.46 26.77
N LEU A 13 15.45 -1.24 27.69
CA LEU A 13 16.43 -0.16 27.61
C LEU A 13 17.33 -0.27 26.38
N GLU A 14 17.81 -1.47 26.05
CA GLU A 14 18.64 -1.67 24.85
C GLU A 14 17.84 -1.41 23.56
N LYS A 15 16.57 -1.82 23.50
CA LYS A 15 15.69 -1.46 22.36
C LYS A 15 15.48 0.05 22.26
N TRP A 16 15.32 0.75 23.38
CA TRP A 16 15.20 2.21 23.39
C TRP A 16 16.48 2.92 22.96
N LYS A 17 17.64 2.43 23.38
CA LYS A 17 18.93 2.97 22.92
C LYS A 17 19.10 2.79 21.41
N LEU A 18 18.75 1.61 20.89
CA LEU A 18 18.79 1.33 19.46
C LEU A 18 17.85 2.26 18.70
N PHE A 19 16.59 2.38 19.14
CA PHE A 19 15.64 3.29 18.53
C PHE A 19 16.13 4.75 18.58
N ASN A 20 16.70 5.19 19.71
CA ASN A 20 17.27 6.53 19.82
C ASN A 20 18.46 6.72 18.88
N SER A 21 19.32 5.71 18.70
CA SER A 21 20.41 5.77 17.73
C SER A 21 19.90 5.88 16.29
N TRP A 22 18.78 5.24 15.96
CA TRP A 22 18.13 5.38 14.65
C TRP A 22 17.52 6.76 14.43
N LEU A 23 16.96 7.38 15.48
CA LEU A 23 16.44 8.75 15.40
C LEU A 23 17.55 9.78 15.16
N LEU A 24 18.76 9.49 15.63
CA LEU A 24 19.95 10.34 15.46
C LEU A 24 20.67 10.11 14.13
N ASP A 25 20.37 9.00 13.44
CA ASP A 25 20.90 8.72 12.11
C ASP A 25 20.10 9.52 11.06
N PRO A 26 20.75 10.46 10.34
CA PRO A 26 20.03 11.33 9.41
C PRO A 26 19.40 10.58 8.22
N LEU A 27 20.08 9.55 7.70
CA LEU A 27 19.58 8.75 6.58
C LEU A 27 18.35 7.96 7.00
N ILE A 28 18.41 7.28 8.15
CA ILE A 28 17.28 6.52 8.67
C ILE A 28 16.10 7.45 8.97
N ASN A 29 16.35 8.64 9.52
CA ASN A 29 15.30 9.61 9.80
C ASN A 29 14.57 10.06 8.53
N ILE A 30 15.32 10.39 7.47
CA ILE A 30 14.74 10.70 6.15
C ILE A 30 13.94 9.51 5.60
N GLN A 31 14.49 8.30 5.64
CA GLN A 31 13.77 7.09 5.18
C GLN A 31 12.46 6.87 5.94
N ILE A 32 12.45 7.07 7.27
CA ILE A 32 11.24 6.97 8.09
C ILE A 32 10.22 8.04 7.67
N LYS A 33 10.63 9.29 7.46
CA LYS A 33 9.74 10.37 7.00
C LYS A 33 9.09 10.03 5.66
N ILE A 34 9.88 9.53 4.71
CA ILE A 34 9.37 9.12 3.39
C ILE A 34 8.37 7.97 3.54
N LEU A 35 8.66 6.97 4.38
CA LEU A 35 7.76 5.85 4.64
C LEU A 35 6.44 6.32 5.29
N VAL A 36 6.51 7.23 6.26
CA VAL A 36 5.32 7.80 6.91
C VAL A 36 4.47 8.55 5.88
N GLN A 37 5.10 9.39 5.07
CA GLN A 37 4.42 10.16 4.03
C GLN A 37 3.75 9.24 3.01
N PHE A 38 4.45 8.23 2.50
CA PHE A 38 3.88 7.21 1.64
C PHE A 38 2.68 6.51 2.31
N SER A 39 2.80 6.19 3.61
CA SER A 39 1.75 5.46 4.33
C SER A 39 0.45 6.26 4.45
N ILE A 40 0.56 7.58 4.69
CA ILE A 40 -0.58 8.50 4.74
C ILE A 40 -1.22 8.59 3.34
N LEU A 41 -0.41 8.70 2.29
CA LEU A 41 -0.93 8.85 0.94
C LEU A 41 -1.56 7.56 0.37
N PHE A 42 -1.03 6.38 0.74
CA PHE A 42 -1.42 5.10 0.16
C PHE A 42 -2.30 4.25 1.08
N TYR A 43 -1.86 4.01 2.31
CA TYR A 43 -2.54 3.08 3.23
C TYR A 43 -3.72 3.71 3.94
N GLU A 44 -3.75 5.01 4.18
CA GLU A 44 -4.92 5.65 4.79
C GLU A 44 -6.16 5.55 3.87
N PRO A 45 -6.11 5.90 2.57
CA PRO A 45 -7.24 5.69 1.66
C PRO A 45 -7.63 4.22 1.51
N LEU A 46 -6.66 3.31 1.53
CA LEU A 46 -6.90 1.87 1.45
C LEU A 46 -7.60 1.36 2.71
N THR A 47 -7.14 1.80 3.88
CA THR A 47 -7.77 1.48 5.17
C THR A 47 -9.19 2.01 5.22
N GLN A 48 -9.40 3.29 4.85
CA GLN A 48 -10.73 3.90 4.75
C GLN A 48 -11.65 3.15 3.78
N PHE A 49 -11.12 2.57 2.71
CA PHE A 49 -11.91 1.71 1.83
C PHE A 49 -12.37 0.43 2.55
N PHE A 50 -11.50 -0.24 3.29
CA PHE A 50 -11.85 -1.49 3.97
C PHE A 50 -12.74 -1.29 5.21
N ILE A 51 -12.48 -0.25 6.02
CA ILE A 51 -13.16 -0.06 7.32
C ILE A 51 -14.21 1.06 7.30
N GLY A 52 -14.13 1.99 6.35
CA GLY A 52 -14.97 3.18 6.29
C GLY A 52 -16.30 2.98 5.54
N GLN A 53 -17.17 3.99 5.63
CA GLN A 53 -18.28 4.16 4.69
C GLN A 53 -17.78 4.87 3.44
N ASP A 54 -18.20 4.45 2.24
CA ASP A 54 -17.93 5.21 1.02
C ASP A 54 -18.49 6.65 1.19
N PRO A 55 -17.64 7.69 1.27
CA PRO A 55 -18.09 9.05 1.57
C PRO A 55 -18.88 9.63 0.39
N VAL A 56 -18.71 9.06 -0.81
CA VAL A 56 -19.39 9.47 -2.03
C VAL A 56 -20.65 8.61 -2.22
N PRO A 57 -21.86 9.17 -2.06
CA PRO A 57 -23.07 8.45 -2.42
C PRO A 57 -23.07 8.16 -3.93
N GLN A 58 -23.41 6.93 -4.30
CA GLN A 58 -23.43 6.51 -5.70
C GLN A 58 -24.86 6.24 -6.17
N ILE A 59 -25.09 6.43 -7.47
CA ILE A 59 -26.37 6.14 -8.09
C ILE A 59 -26.52 4.63 -8.18
N PHE A 60 -27.43 4.09 -7.38
CA PHE A 60 -27.90 2.72 -7.54
C PHE A 60 -29.22 2.73 -8.28
N SER A 61 -29.49 1.65 -9.03
CA SER A 61 -30.62 1.45 -9.95
C SER A 61 -31.85 2.34 -9.68
N ARG A 62 -32.33 3.01 -10.74
CA ARG A 62 -33.38 4.06 -10.73
C ARG A 62 -32.97 5.42 -10.14
N ASN A 63 -31.78 5.94 -10.47
CA ASN A 63 -31.37 7.31 -10.18
C ASN A 63 -31.40 7.73 -8.69
N LYS A 64 -31.32 6.77 -7.76
CA LYS A 64 -31.29 7.08 -6.32
C LYS A 64 -29.87 7.01 -5.79
N LEU A 65 -29.39 8.14 -5.26
CA LEU A 65 -28.15 8.23 -4.50
C LEU A 65 -28.32 7.45 -3.18
N LYS A 66 -27.58 6.36 -3.04
CA LYS A 66 -27.48 5.63 -1.76
C LYS A 66 -26.01 5.34 -1.46
N LYS A 67 -25.65 5.43 -0.17
CA LYS A 67 -24.38 4.88 0.34
C LYS A 67 -24.49 3.36 0.33
N LEU A 68 -23.42 2.66 -0.04
CA LEU A 68 -23.40 1.20 0.00
C LEU A 68 -23.45 0.71 1.46
N PRO A 69 -24.17 -0.38 1.74
CA PRO A 69 -24.09 -1.06 3.02
C PRO A 69 -22.67 -1.56 3.28
N TYR A 70 -22.32 -1.67 4.57
CA TYR A 70 -21.11 -2.33 5.03
C TYR A 70 -20.99 -3.74 4.40
N GLY A 71 -19.81 -4.08 3.88
CA GLY A 71 -19.55 -5.39 3.26
C GLY A 71 -19.85 -5.49 1.75
N CYS A 72 -20.59 -4.54 1.14
CA CYS A 72 -20.82 -4.56 -0.32
C CYS A 72 -19.66 -3.97 -1.15
N GLN A 73 -18.58 -3.54 -0.50
CA GLN A 73 -17.41 -2.96 -1.17
C GLN A 73 -16.55 -4.00 -1.91
N ALA A 74 -16.73 -5.30 -1.63
CA ALA A 74 -16.01 -6.38 -2.31
C ALA A 74 -16.16 -6.31 -3.84
N ARG A 75 -17.34 -5.88 -4.33
CA ARG A 75 -17.60 -5.70 -5.76
C ARG A 75 -16.82 -4.56 -6.41
N LYS A 76 -16.30 -3.63 -5.60
CA LYS A 76 -15.48 -2.48 -6.02
C LYS A 76 -13.98 -2.74 -5.90
N ILE A 77 -13.57 -3.90 -5.40
CA ILE A 77 -12.15 -4.21 -5.18
C ILE A 77 -11.34 -4.07 -6.49
N PRO A 78 -11.79 -4.57 -7.66
CA PRO A 78 -11.00 -4.40 -8.88
C PRO A 78 -10.89 -2.94 -9.36
N ASP A 79 -11.98 -2.17 -9.26
CA ASP A 79 -11.95 -0.74 -9.60
C ASP A 79 -11.04 0.04 -8.66
N LYS A 80 -10.99 -0.36 -7.38
CA LYS A 80 -10.10 0.25 -6.38
C LYS A 80 -8.65 -0.18 -6.55
N ALA A 81 -8.40 -1.44 -6.88
CA ALA A 81 -7.08 -1.96 -7.23
C ALA A 81 -6.49 -1.17 -8.41
N ASN A 82 -7.29 -0.92 -9.47
CA ASN A 82 -6.90 -0.05 -10.58
C ASN A 82 -6.54 1.38 -10.13
N LYS A 83 -7.37 1.97 -9.26
CA LYS A 83 -7.11 3.32 -8.74
C LYS A 83 -5.80 3.39 -7.94
N TRP A 84 -5.50 2.36 -7.15
CA TRP A 84 -4.27 2.27 -6.39
C TRP A 84 -3.05 2.04 -7.29
N LEU A 85 -3.17 1.17 -8.29
CA LEU A 85 -2.13 0.97 -9.30
C LEU A 85 -1.81 2.28 -10.04
N ASN A 86 -2.84 2.98 -10.52
CA ASN A 86 -2.68 4.27 -11.19
C ASN A 86 -2.03 5.32 -10.28
N PHE A 87 -2.39 5.34 -9.01
CA PHE A 87 -1.76 6.22 -8.03
C PHE A 87 -0.25 5.94 -7.87
N LEU A 88 0.15 4.67 -7.80
CA LEU A 88 1.57 4.30 -7.74
C LEU A 88 2.33 4.68 -9.02
N ILE A 89 1.70 4.48 -10.19
CA ILE A 89 2.26 4.88 -11.49
C ILE A 89 2.43 6.41 -11.54
N GLU A 90 1.43 7.17 -11.10
CA GLU A 90 1.48 8.63 -11.05
C GLU A 90 2.56 9.11 -10.06
N MET A 91 2.67 8.45 -8.91
CA MET A 91 3.73 8.71 -7.94
C MET A 91 5.12 8.47 -8.54
N LYS A 92 5.29 7.41 -9.33
CA LYS A 92 6.57 7.12 -9.99
C LYS A 92 6.90 8.20 -11.01
N ALA A 93 5.93 8.60 -11.84
CA ALA A 93 6.11 9.64 -12.84
C ALA A 93 6.42 11.02 -12.23
N ASN A 94 5.91 11.28 -11.02
CA ASN A 94 6.03 12.58 -10.33
C ASN A 94 6.78 12.47 -9.00
N PHE A 95 7.73 11.52 -8.90
CA PHE A 95 8.40 11.15 -7.64
C PHE A 95 8.92 12.35 -6.86
N TYR A 96 9.67 13.23 -7.53
CA TYR A 96 10.25 14.44 -6.93
C TYR A 96 9.20 15.43 -6.41
N ILE A 97 8.00 15.46 -7.02
CA ILE A 97 6.91 16.33 -6.57
C ILE A 97 6.27 15.74 -5.31
N PHE A 98 6.01 14.43 -5.31
CA PHE A 98 5.40 13.74 -4.17
C PHE A 98 6.26 13.86 -2.91
N PHE A 99 7.58 13.74 -3.03
CA PHE A 99 8.50 13.79 -1.89
C PHE A 99 9.30 15.09 -1.79
N ALA A 100 8.87 16.17 -2.48
CA ALA A 100 9.64 17.41 -2.65
C ALA A 100 10.26 17.94 -1.35
N ASN A 101 9.44 18.10 -0.30
CA ASN A 101 9.89 18.64 0.98
C ASN A 101 10.93 17.72 1.64
N THR A 102 10.69 16.41 1.62
CA THR A 102 11.55 15.42 2.29
C THR A 102 12.85 15.20 1.52
N LEU A 103 12.82 15.24 0.18
CA LEU A 103 14.01 15.18 -0.67
C LEU A 103 14.84 16.46 -0.57
N TYR A 104 14.19 17.63 -0.48
CA TYR A 104 14.89 18.88 -0.24
C TYR A 104 15.58 18.89 1.13
N GLU A 105 14.93 18.35 2.16
CA GLU A 105 15.57 18.15 3.46
C GLU A 105 16.76 17.19 3.36
N ALA A 106 16.60 16.07 2.67
CA ALA A 106 17.66 15.07 2.49
C ALA A 106 18.89 15.65 1.77
N LEU A 107 18.70 16.47 0.73
CA LEU A 107 19.78 17.17 0.02
C LEU A 107 20.64 18.06 0.93
N ASN A 108 20.06 18.64 1.98
CA ASN A 108 20.78 19.54 2.89
C ASN A 108 21.55 18.79 3.99
N ILE A 109 21.27 17.51 4.19
CA ILE A 109 21.76 16.75 5.35
C ILE A 109 22.66 15.59 4.93
N LEU A 110 22.31 14.91 3.84
CA LEU A 110 23.04 13.74 3.35
C LEU A 110 24.19 14.16 2.43
N SER A 111 25.21 13.30 2.34
CA SER A 111 26.17 13.39 1.25
C SER A 111 25.52 13.08 -0.10
N GLU A 112 26.14 13.54 -1.18
CA GLU A 112 25.65 13.29 -2.55
C GLU A 112 25.46 11.79 -2.82
N GLN A 113 26.41 10.94 -2.41
CA GLN A 113 26.30 9.48 -2.54
C GLN A 113 25.14 8.89 -1.73
N GLU A 114 24.94 9.32 -0.49
CA GLU A 114 23.83 8.83 0.33
C GLU A 114 22.48 9.25 -0.25
N PHE A 115 22.40 10.47 -0.80
CA PHE A 115 21.21 10.97 -1.45
C PHE A 115 20.88 10.20 -2.74
N GLU A 116 21.87 9.95 -3.60
CA GLU A 116 21.68 9.15 -4.83
C GLU A 116 21.18 7.73 -4.49
N VAL A 117 21.85 7.05 -3.55
CA VAL A 117 21.44 5.70 -3.11
C VAL A 117 20.03 5.70 -2.53
N LEU A 118 19.65 6.73 -1.76
CA LEU A 118 18.30 6.87 -1.23
C LEU A 118 17.26 6.96 -2.36
N VAL A 119 17.50 7.80 -3.36
CA VAL A 119 16.58 7.98 -4.49
C VAL A 119 16.46 6.68 -5.30
N GLU A 120 17.57 6.04 -5.64
CA GLU A 120 17.57 4.77 -6.38
C GLU A 120 16.78 3.68 -5.65
N GLN A 121 16.98 3.54 -4.33
CA GLN A 121 16.26 2.56 -3.51
C GLN A 121 14.76 2.83 -3.46
N LEU A 122 14.36 4.10 -3.41
CA LEU A 122 12.95 4.49 -3.38
C LEU A 122 12.27 4.26 -4.73
N GLU A 123 12.90 4.64 -5.83
CA GLU A 123 12.40 4.38 -7.18
C GLU A 123 12.27 2.87 -7.43
N TYR A 124 13.28 2.10 -7.03
CA TYR A 124 13.23 0.65 -7.10
C TYR A 124 12.10 0.05 -6.26
N GLY A 125 11.94 0.52 -5.02
CA GLY A 125 10.86 0.09 -4.13
C GLY A 125 9.48 0.36 -4.72
N LEU A 126 9.30 1.53 -5.35
CA LEU A 126 8.06 1.92 -6.01
C LEU A 126 7.78 1.06 -7.25
N GLU A 127 8.80 0.74 -8.04
CA GLU A 127 8.67 -0.19 -9.16
C GLU A 127 8.18 -1.57 -8.70
N LYS A 128 8.78 -2.09 -7.63
CA LYS A 128 8.33 -3.36 -7.03
C LYS A 128 6.92 -3.29 -6.47
N ALA A 129 6.48 -2.14 -5.96
CA ALA A 129 5.10 -1.97 -5.51
C ALA A 129 4.10 -1.98 -6.68
N ILE A 130 4.46 -1.37 -7.83
CA ILE A 130 3.64 -1.37 -9.06
C ILE A 130 3.50 -2.79 -9.61
N GLU A 131 4.63 -3.49 -9.82
CA GLU A 131 4.64 -4.89 -10.31
C GLU A 131 3.73 -5.77 -9.45
N ARG A 132 3.82 -5.67 -8.12
CA ARG A 132 3.00 -6.46 -7.20
C ARG A 132 1.52 -6.05 -7.18
N SER A 133 1.22 -4.78 -7.39
CA SER A 133 -0.16 -4.28 -7.40
C SER A 133 -0.93 -4.77 -8.62
N ASP A 134 -0.25 -4.90 -9.77
CA ASP A 134 -0.82 -5.49 -10.98
C ASP A 134 -1.22 -6.97 -10.79
N LEU A 135 -0.39 -7.73 -10.06
CA LEU A 135 -0.72 -9.10 -9.64
C LEU A 135 -1.98 -9.13 -8.75
N GLY A 136 -2.06 -8.22 -7.77
CA GLY A 136 -3.21 -8.10 -6.88
C GLY A 136 -4.51 -7.73 -7.62
N GLN A 137 -4.41 -6.91 -8.66
CA GLN A 137 -5.54 -6.59 -9.54
C GLN A 137 -6.02 -7.82 -10.32
N SER A 138 -5.10 -8.59 -10.90
CA SER A 138 -5.41 -9.83 -11.61
C SER A 138 -6.11 -10.84 -10.69
N TYR A 139 -5.63 -10.98 -9.45
CA TYR A 139 -6.26 -11.81 -8.43
C TYR A 139 -7.67 -11.32 -8.05
N ALA A 140 -7.86 -10.00 -7.90
CA ALA A 140 -9.18 -9.44 -7.58
C ALA A 140 -10.22 -9.72 -8.67
N TYR A 141 -9.85 -9.65 -9.95
CA TYR A 141 -10.76 -9.99 -11.04
C TYR A 141 -11.12 -11.48 -11.03
N ALA A 142 -10.14 -12.37 -10.83
CA ALA A 142 -10.37 -13.80 -10.67
C ALA A 142 -11.34 -14.12 -9.51
N LEU A 143 -11.15 -13.47 -8.36
CA LEU A 143 -12.01 -13.64 -7.20
C LEU A 143 -13.45 -13.16 -7.46
N ILE A 144 -13.62 -12.04 -8.19
CA ILE A 144 -14.96 -11.60 -8.61
C ILE A 144 -15.63 -12.63 -9.54
N HIS A 145 -14.88 -13.20 -10.47
CA HIS A 145 -15.40 -14.20 -11.38
C HIS A 145 -15.85 -15.46 -10.64
N VAL A 146 -14.99 -16.05 -9.80
CA VAL A 146 -15.25 -17.31 -9.11
C VAL A 146 -16.31 -17.16 -8.02
N ILE A 147 -16.08 -16.26 -7.05
CA ILE A 147 -16.93 -16.18 -5.86
C ILE A 147 -18.30 -15.56 -6.17
N PHE A 148 -18.32 -14.50 -6.98
CA PHE A 148 -19.56 -13.78 -7.28
C PHE A 148 -20.24 -14.27 -8.56
N LYS A 149 -19.67 -15.27 -9.26
CA LYS A 149 -20.20 -15.85 -10.51
C LYS A 149 -20.52 -14.80 -11.56
N ASN A 150 -19.73 -13.73 -11.61
CA ASN A 150 -19.87 -12.68 -12.61
C ASN A 150 -19.18 -13.08 -13.90
N SER A 151 -19.78 -12.76 -15.03
CA SER A 151 -19.13 -12.86 -16.33
C SER A 151 -17.94 -11.89 -16.42
N TRP A 152 -16.88 -12.32 -17.10
CA TRP A 152 -15.75 -11.46 -17.39
C TRP A 152 -16.22 -10.24 -18.22
N LEU A 153 -15.86 -9.04 -17.76
CA LEU A 153 -16.19 -7.80 -18.48
C LEU A 153 -15.39 -7.65 -19.78
N LYS A 154 -14.19 -8.24 -19.82
CA LYS A 154 -13.25 -8.30 -20.95
C LYS A 154 -12.65 -9.71 -21.01
N SER A 155 -12.02 -10.09 -22.12
CA SER A 155 -11.30 -11.38 -22.17
C SER A 155 -10.28 -11.42 -21.03
N PRO A 156 -10.28 -12.46 -20.17
CA PRO A 156 -9.36 -12.55 -19.07
C PRO A 156 -7.93 -12.77 -19.55
N ALA A 157 -6.96 -12.22 -18.82
CA ALA A 157 -5.55 -12.50 -19.02
C ALA A 157 -5.20 -13.91 -18.53
N GLU A 158 -4.12 -14.51 -19.06
CA GLU A 158 -3.65 -15.85 -18.64
C GLU A 158 -3.47 -15.95 -17.11
N GLN A 159 -2.99 -14.89 -16.49
CA GLN A 159 -2.77 -14.83 -15.06
C GLN A 159 -4.08 -14.76 -14.25
N GLU A 160 -5.11 -14.09 -14.76
CA GLU A 160 -6.46 -14.08 -14.16
C GLU A 160 -7.10 -15.47 -14.25
N ILE A 161 -6.88 -16.20 -15.35
CA ILE A 161 -7.32 -17.60 -15.52
C ILE A 161 -6.61 -18.50 -14.51
N ALA A 162 -5.29 -18.38 -14.36
CA ALA A 162 -4.52 -19.17 -13.41
C ALA A 162 -5.02 -18.97 -11.96
N TYR A 163 -5.23 -17.73 -11.53
CA TYR A 163 -5.81 -17.45 -10.22
C TYR A 163 -7.24 -17.97 -10.09
N SER A 164 -8.06 -17.87 -11.14
CA SER A 164 -9.43 -18.39 -11.12
C SER A 164 -9.46 -19.89 -10.87
N ASN A 165 -8.59 -20.65 -11.56
CA ASN A 165 -8.51 -22.09 -11.38
C ASN A 165 -8.09 -22.45 -9.94
N GLN A 166 -7.08 -21.74 -9.40
CA GLN A 166 -6.62 -21.95 -8.03
C GLN A 166 -7.72 -21.67 -7.00
N ILE A 167 -8.44 -20.55 -7.15
CA ILE A 167 -9.55 -20.21 -6.23
C ILE A 167 -10.67 -21.25 -6.35
N GLN A 168 -10.95 -21.76 -7.54
CA GLN A 168 -11.97 -22.79 -7.73
C GLN A 168 -11.58 -24.10 -7.01
N GLU A 169 -10.31 -24.52 -7.11
CA GLU A 169 -9.77 -25.68 -6.40
C GLU A 169 -9.82 -25.54 -4.87
N ASP A 170 -9.64 -24.32 -4.34
CA ASP A 170 -9.68 -24.05 -2.89
C ASP A 170 -11.12 -24.08 -2.31
N TYR A 171 -12.15 -23.97 -3.14
CA TYR A 171 -13.57 -23.88 -2.73
C TYR A 171 -14.40 -25.13 -3.02
N ASP A 172 -13.91 -26.06 -3.84
CA ASP A 172 -14.54 -27.35 -4.16
C ASP A 172 -14.11 -28.45 -3.18
#